data_AF-A0A0A3XFH4-F1
#
_entry.id   AF-A0A0A3XFH4-F1
#
_cell.length_a   1.000
_cell.length_b   1.000
_cell.length_c   1.000
_cell.angle_alpha   90.00
_cell.angle_beta   90.00
_cell.angle_gamma   90.00
#
_symmetry.space_group_name_H-M   'P 1'
#
loop_
_entity.id
_entity.type
_entity.pdbx_description
1 polymer ?
#
loop_
_entity_poly.entity_id
_entity_poly.type
_entity_poly.pdbx_seq_one_letter_code
_entity_poly.pdbx_strand_id
1 'polypeptide(L)'
;MNKEKPFNDALRIALRSRPLALRRIADQLLDKAEAGNLAYIHELIDRLDGKAVQVVDRQEIPIHELSDAELYRIAAGGGLSPDTMLLMPPAKVRSDEPG
;
A
#
# COMPACT_ATOMS: atom_id res chain seq x y z
N MET A 1 12.17 20.75 0.43
CA MET A 1 12.41 19.41 1.01
C MET A 1 11.16 18.99 1.77
N ASN A 2 10.43 17.97 1.30
CA ASN A 2 9.17 17.56 1.90
C ASN A 2 9.46 16.78 3.20
N LYS A 3 9.17 17.39 4.36
CA LYS A 3 9.47 16.84 5.69
C LYS A 3 8.62 15.62 6.06
N GLU A 4 7.52 15.39 5.32
CA GLU A 4 6.61 14.28 5.59
C GLU A 4 7.19 12.92 5.19
N LYS A 5 8.04 12.89 4.14
CA LYS A 5 8.61 11.64 3.62
C LYS A 5 9.55 10.95 4.62
N PRO A 6 10.56 11.64 5.22
CA PRO A 6 11.40 11.03 6.26
C PRO A 6 10.61 10.57 7.49
N PHE A 7 9.58 11.31 7.88
CA PHE A 7 8.74 10.95 9.02
C PHE A 7 7.93 9.67 8.75
N ASN A 8 7.30 9.58 7.57
CA ASN A 8 6.53 8.40 7.18
C ASN A 8 7.42 7.15 7.10
N ASP A 9 8.63 7.29 6.57
CA ASP A 9 9.58 6.18 6.48
C ASP A 9 10.03 5.70 7.89
N ALA A 10 10.33 6.64 8.79
CA ALA A 10 10.63 6.31 10.18
C ALA A 10 9.43 5.63 10.88
N LEU A 11 8.21 6.11 10.64
CA LEU A 11 6.99 5.51 11.17
C LEU A 11 6.79 4.09 10.64
N ARG A 12 6.98 3.84 9.35
CA ARG A 12 6.91 2.49 8.76
C ARG A 12 7.92 1.55 9.39
N ILE A 13 9.17 1.98 9.57
CA ILE A 13 10.21 1.19 10.24
C ILE A 13 9.79 0.86 11.68
N ALA A 14 9.30 1.86 12.42
CA ALA A 14 8.84 1.71 13.79
C ALA A 14 7.63 0.76 13.94
N LEU A 15 6.75 0.71 12.93
CA LEU A 15 5.60 -0.20 12.89
C LEU A 15 6.01 -1.61 12.50
N ARG A 16 6.97 -1.79 11.59
CA ARG A 16 7.52 -3.12 11.25
C ARG A 16 8.15 -3.81 12.46
N SER A 17 8.83 -3.05 13.32
CA SER A 17 9.40 -3.58 14.56
C SER A 17 8.37 -3.80 15.67
N ARG A 18 7.13 -3.29 15.51
CA ARG A 18 6.05 -3.36 16.50
C ARG A 18 4.70 -3.66 15.83
N PRO A 19 4.49 -4.89 15.32
CA PRO A 19 3.33 -5.22 14.50
C PRO A 19 1.99 -5.05 15.23
N LEU A 20 1.97 -5.12 16.56
CA LEU A 20 0.77 -4.96 17.38
C LEU A 20 0.53 -3.50 17.84
N ALA A 21 1.41 -2.56 17.52
CA ALA A 21 1.30 -1.18 18.02
C ALA A 21 0.01 -0.50 17.58
N LEU A 22 -0.38 -0.63 16.30
CA LEU A 22 -1.61 -0.04 15.79
C LEU A 22 -2.85 -0.61 16.48
N ARG A 23 -2.88 -1.93 16.69
CA ARG A 23 -3.97 -2.57 17.43
C ARG A 23 -4.08 -2.03 18.85
N ARG A 24 -2.97 -1.95 19.58
CA ARG A 24 -2.96 -1.39 20.94
C ARG A 24 -3.40 0.07 20.98
N ILE A 25 -3.03 0.87 19.98
CA ILE A 25 -3.49 2.25 19.87
C ILE A 25 -4.99 2.29 19.61
N ALA A 26 -5.51 1.41 18.75
CA ALA A 26 -6.95 1.28 18.50
C ALA A 26 -7.71 0.86 19.76
N ASP A 27 -7.20 -0.12 20.51
CA ASP A 27 -7.78 -0.55 21.80
C ASP A 27 -7.85 0.63 22.78
N GLN A 28 -6.76 1.41 22.92
CA GLN A 28 -6.76 2.62 23.76
C GLN A 28 -7.72 3.72 23.28
N LEU A 29 -7.92 3.83 21.97
CA LEU A 29 -8.86 4.77 21.38
C LEU A 29 -10.30 4.40 21.79
N LEU A 30 -10.62 3.10 21.75
CA LEU A 30 -11.90 2.54 22.19
C LEU A 30 -12.11 2.73 23.68
N ASP A 31 -11.16 2.33 24.53
CA ASP A 31 -11.26 2.45 25.98
C ASP A 31 -11.57 3.89 26.42
N LYS A 32 -10.91 4.87 25.79
CA LYS A 32 -11.12 6.29 26.09
C LYS A 32 -12.46 6.81 25.59
N ALA A 33 -12.93 6.33 24.45
CA ALA A 33 -14.26 6.66 23.96
C ALA A 33 -15.35 6.06 24.86
N GLU A 34 -15.21 4.81 25.28
CA GLU A 34 -16.12 4.14 26.23
C GLU A 34 -16.18 4.86 27.58
N ALA A 35 -15.06 5.43 28.03
CA ALA A 35 -15.01 6.30 29.22
C ALA A 35 -15.71 7.66 29.04
N GLY A 36 -16.37 7.91 27.90
CA GLY A 36 -17.13 9.12 27.63
C GLY A 36 -16.30 10.31 27.12
N ASN A 37 -15.06 10.08 26.67
CA ASN A 37 -14.24 11.17 26.13
C ASN A 37 -14.69 11.54 24.71
N LEU A 38 -15.39 12.68 24.60
CA LEU A 38 -15.96 13.19 23.35
C LEU A 38 -14.95 13.35 22.22
N ALA A 39 -13.69 13.70 22.52
CA ALA A 39 -12.67 13.83 21.48
C ALA A 39 -12.36 12.48 20.81
N TYR A 40 -12.33 11.40 21.59
CA TYR A 40 -12.11 10.05 21.07
C TYR A 40 -13.35 9.49 20.37
N ILE A 41 -14.55 9.82 20.86
CA ILE A 41 -15.81 9.48 20.21
C ILE A 41 -15.89 10.11 18.82
N HIS A 42 -15.59 11.42 18.69
CA HIS A 42 -15.58 12.10 17.39
C HIS A 42 -14.53 11.52 16.45
N GLU A 43 -13.34 11.20 16.96
CA GLU A 43 -12.28 10.57 16.16
C GLU A 43 -12.69 9.18 15.62
N LEU A 44 -13.42 8.40 16.41
CA LEU A 44 -13.98 7.12 15.95
C LEU A 44 -15.05 7.34 14.87
N ILE A 45 -15.96 8.30 15.07
CA ILE A 45 -16.97 8.67 14.07
C ILE A 45 -16.29 9.08 12.77
N ASP A 46 -15.33 10.00 12.81
CA ASP A 46 -14.59 10.49 11.64
C ASP A 46 -13.89 9.37 10.85
N ARG A 47 -13.42 8.32 11.54
CA ARG A 47 -12.78 7.15 10.92
C ARG A 47 -13.79 6.15 10.34
N LEU A 48 -14.90 5.93 11.02
CA LEU A 48 -15.93 4.96 10.62
C LEU A 48 -16.88 5.50 9.55
N ASP A 49 -17.16 6.80 9.57
CA ASP A 49 -17.99 7.52 8.59
C ASP A 49 -17.30 7.61 7.22
N GLY A 50 -16.03 7.19 7.13
CA GLY A 50 -15.33 6.96 5.88
C GLY A 50 -15.04 8.26 5.14
N LYS A 51 -14.05 9.04 5.61
CA LYS A 51 -13.45 10.07 4.75
C LYS A 51 -12.82 9.39 3.54
N ALA A 52 -13.06 9.92 2.34
CA ALA A 52 -12.51 9.40 1.09
C ALA A 52 -11.01 9.12 1.26
N VAL A 53 -10.62 7.84 1.11
CA VAL A 53 -9.23 7.41 1.15
C VAL A 53 -8.49 8.22 0.10
N GLN A 54 -7.61 9.13 0.52
CA GLN A 54 -6.73 9.79 -0.44
C GLN A 54 -5.88 8.70 -1.06
N VAL A 55 -6.11 8.47 -2.36
CA VAL A 55 -5.30 7.58 -3.19
C VAL A 55 -3.87 8.10 -3.07
N VAL A 56 -3.04 7.38 -2.32
CA VAL A 56 -1.60 7.65 -2.26
C VAL A 56 -1.10 7.50 -3.68
N ASP A 57 -0.66 8.61 -4.24
CA ASP A 57 -0.02 8.79 -5.54
C ASP A 57 0.45 7.46 -6.15
N ARG A 58 -0.42 6.87 -6.95
CA ARG A 58 -0.12 5.67 -7.72
C ARG A 58 0.91 6.13 -8.73
N GLN A 59 2.12 5.59 -8.68
CA GLN A 59 3.15 5.87 -9.70
C GLN A 59 2.50 5.81 -11.08
N GLU A 60 2.33 6.97 -11.70
CA GLU A 60 1.78 7.10 -13.03
C GLU A 60 2.83 6.59 -14.01
N ILE A 61 2.87 5.27 -14.22
CA ILE A 61 3.56 4.71 -15.37
C ILE A 61 2.72 5.12 -16.59
N PRO A 62 3.27 5.90 -17.52
CA PRO A 62 2.55 6.27 -18.74
C PRO A 62 2.02 5.02 -19.44
N ILE A 63 0.81 5.08 -19.99
CA ILE A 63 0.13 3.88 -20.52
C ILE A 63 0.93 3.16 -21.64
N HIS A 64 1.80 3.91 -22.33
CA HIS A 64 2.65 3.42 -23.42
C HIS A 64 3.93 2.73 -22.93
N GLU A 65 4.24 2.82 -21.63
CA GLU A 65 5.35 2.10 -21.00
C GLU A 65 4.89 0.76 -20.39
N LEU A 66 3.59 0.48 -20.38
CA LEU A 66 3.02 -0.79 -19.93
C LEU A 66 2.99 -1.78 -21.09
N SER A 67 3.45 -3.01 -20.84
CA SER A 67 3.21 -4.12 -21.74
C SER A 67 1.73 -4.52 -21.74
N ASP A 68 1.28 -5.17 -22.82
CA ASP A 68 -0.09 -5.71 -22.92
C ASP A 68 -0.43 -6.62 -21.72
N ALA A 69 0.53 -7.44 -21.28
CA ALA A 69 0.36 -8.32 -20.13
C ALA A 69 0.11 -7.53 -18.83
N GLU A 70 0.77 -6.39 -18.66
CA GLU A 70 0.56 -5.49 -17.51
C GLU A 70 -0.79 -4.81 -17.58
N LEU A 71 -1.21 -4.34 -18.76
CA LEU A 71 -2.53 -3.76 -18.99
C LEU A 71 -3.65 -4.77 -18.65
N TYR A 72 -3.52 -6.02 -19.13
CA TYR A 72 -4.48 -7.08 -18.81
C TYR A 72 -4.57 -7.37 -17.31
N ARG A 73 -3.44 -7.40 -16.60
CA ARG A 73 -3.42 -7.63 -15.14
C ARG A 73 -4.13 -6.52 -14.37
N ILE A 74 -3.92 -5.26 -14.76
CA ILE A 74 -4.58 -4.11 -14.15
C ILE A 74 -6.08 -4.16 -14.42
N ALA A 75 -6.49 -4.46 -15.66
CA ALA A 75 -7.90 -4.58 -16.03
C ALA A 75 -8.62 -5.73 -15.28
N ALA A 76 -7.89 -6.80 -14.96
CA ALA A 76 -8.40 -7.92 -14.15
C ALA A 76 -8.46 -7.63 -12.64
N GLY A 77 -8.12 -6.42 -12.19
CA GLY A 77 -8.13 -6.03 -10.77
C GLY A 77 -6.88 -6.43 -9.99
N GLY A 78 -5.83 -6.90 -10.65
CA GLY A 78 -4.54 -7.21 -10.03
C GLY A 78 -3.73 -5.94 -9.80
N GLY A 79 -3.49 -5.59 -8.53
CA GLY A 79 -2.51 -4.55 -8.17
C GLY A 79 -1.09 -4.96 -8.59
N LEU A 80 -0.28 -3.98 -9.01
CA LEU A 80 1.16 -4.18 -9.27
C LEU A 80 1.85 -4.46 -7.93
N SER A 81 1.98 -5.73 -7.54
CA SER A 81 2.94 -6.11 -6.51
C SER A 81 4.31 -6.27 -7.18
N PRO A 82 5.37 -5.58 -6.71
CA PRO A 82 6.71 -5.72 -7.27
C PRO A 82 7.27 -7.15 -7.14
N ASP A 83 6.71 -7.96 -6.24
CA ASP A 83 7.14 -9.35 -6.01
C ASP A 83 6.78 -10.31 -7.16
N THR A 84 5.84 -9.95 -8.04
CA THR A 84 5.40 -10.85 -9.13
C THR A 84 6.39 -10.87 -10.32
N MET A 85 7.25 -9.85 -10.46
CA MET A 85 8.19 -9.76 -11.58
C MET A 85 9.39 -10.72 -11.48
N LEU A 86 9.67 -11.28 -10.30
CA LEU A 86 10.85 -12.13 -10.06
C LEU A 86 10.63 -13.62 -10.38
N LEU A 87 9.42 -14.02 -10.80
CA LEU A 87 9.05 -15.44 -10.97
C LEU A 87 8.91 -15.90 -12.43
N MET A 88 9.18 -15.05 -13.42
CA MET A 88 9.22 -15.52 -14.81
C MET A 88 10.60 -16.14 -15.11
N PRO A 89 10.68 -17.44 -15.44
CA PRO A 89 11.94 -18.03 -15.89
C PRO A 89 12.34 -17.41 -17.23
N PRO A 90 13.65 -17.24 -17.51
CA PRO A 90 14.10 -16.62 -18.74
C PRO A 90 13.63 -17.45 -19.94
N ALA A 91 13.04 -16.77 -20.93
CA ALA A 91 12.61 -17.39 -22.18
C ALA A 91 13.80 -18.11 -22.82
N LYS A 92 13.61 -19.38 -23.21
CA LYS A 92 14.63 -20.12 -23.98
C LYS A 92 14.83 -19.40 -25.31
N VAL A 93 16.00 -18.78 -25.46
CA VAL A 93 16.51 -18.33 -26.75
C VAL A 93 16.68 -19.58 -27.61
N ARG A 94 15.89 -19.71 -28.68
CA ARG A 94 16.13 -20.73 -29.71
C ARG A 94 17.44 -20.36 -30.40
N SER A 95 18.46 -21.18 -30.18
CA SER A 95 19.67 -21.21 -30.99
C SER A 95 19.33 -21.87 -32.31
N ASP A 96 19.13 -21.08 -33.36
CA ASP A 96 19.24 -21.59 -34.73
C ASP A 96 20.51 -21.01 -35.34
N GLU A 97 21.48 -21.90 -35.56
CA GLU A 97 22.69 -21.73 -36.36
C GLU A 97 22.73 -22.90 -37.38
N PRO A 98 23.63 -22.90 -38.37
CA PRO A 98 23.42 -22.44 -39.74
C PRO A 98 23.28 -23.60 -40.76
N GLY A 99 22.93 -23.26 -42.00
CA GLY A 99 22.98 -24.17 -43.17
C GLY A 99 23.09 -23.39 -44.46
#